data_AF-A0AA97HBR8-F1
#
_entry.id   AF-A0AA97HBR8-F1
#
_cell.length_a   1.000
_cell.length_b   1.000
_cell.length_c   1.000
_cell.angle_alpha   90.00
_cell.angle_beta   90.00
_cell.angle_gamma   90.00
#
_symmetry.space_group_name_H-M   'P 1'
#
loop_
_entity.id
_entity.type
_entity.pdbx_description
1 polymer ?
#
loop_
_entity_poly.entity_id
_entity_poly.type
_entity_poly.pdbx_seq_one_letter_code
_entity_poly.pdbx_strand_id
1 'polypeptide(L)' 'MKQQFIGLQHCKCGMSWKRDIGFFEREPDMVFTLQHNRPGQKPSRLIRIERREK' A
#
# COMPACT_ATOMS: atom_id res chain seq x y z
N MET A 1 13.93 9.73 0.62
CA MET A 1 13.71 8.55 -0.25
C MET A 1 12.22 8.21 -0.20
N LYS A 2 11.48 8.35 -1.30
CA LYS A 2 10.06 8.01 -1.32
C LYS A 2 9.95 6.49 -1.31
N GLN A 3 9.32 5.91 -0.29
CA GLN A 3 9.11 4.47 -0.22
C GLN A 3 8.18 4.07 -1.37
N GLN A 4 8.76 3.51 -2.43
CA GLN A 4 8.00 2.94 -3.54
C GLN A 4 7.61 1.53 -3.14
N PHE A 5 6.32 1.33 -2.91
CA PHE A 5 5.81 -0.01 -2.68
C PHE A 5 5.73 -0.76 -4.01
N ILE A 6 6.33 -1.94 -4.07
CA ILE A 6 6.37 -2.75 -5.30
C ILE A 6 4.94 -3.19 -5.63
N GLY A 7 4.44 -2.82 -6.81
CA GLY A 7 3.10 -3.19 -7.26
C GLY A 7 1.98 -2.22 -6.84
N LEU A 8 2.32 -1.07 -6.26
CA LEU A 8 1.40 0.05 -6.05
C LEU A 8 1.84 1.26 -6.86
N GLN A 9 0.95 1.74 -7.72
CA GLN A 9 1.14 2.94 -8.53
C GLN A 9 0.20 4.04 -8.05
N HIS A 10 0.70 5.28 -8.01
CA HIS A 10 -0.08 6.44 -7.59
C HIS A 10 -0.19 7.45 -8.73
N CYS A 11 -1.42 7.87 -9.01
CA CYS A 11 -1.72 9.02 -9.84
C CYS A 11 -1.79 10.28 -8.96
N LYS A 12 -1.37 11.42 -9.52
CA LYS A 12 -1.56 12.74 -8.88
C LYS A 12 -3.05 13.09 -8.73
N CYS A 13 -3.91 12.49 -9.55
CA CYS A 13 -5.36 12.66 -9.57
C CYS A 13 -6.10 12.01 -8.38
N GLY A 14 -5.39 11.45 -7.40
CA GLY A 14 -6.01 10.77 -6.28
C GLY A 14 -6.36 9.31 -6.55
N MET A 15 -6.19 8.80 -7.78
CA MET A 15 -6.33 7.37 -8.05
C MET A 15 -5.04 6.61 -7.73
N SER A 16 -5.20 5.39 -7.23
CA SER A 16 -4.12 4.44 -7.02
C SER A 16 -4.45 3.12 -7.68
N TRP A 17 -3.42 2.34 -8.02
CA TRP A 17 -3.57 1.02 -8.61
C TRP A 17 -2.73 0.01 -7.84
N LYS A 18 -3.33 -1.12 -7.47
CA LYS A 18 -2.63 -2.25 -6.84
C LYS A 18 -2.94 -3.52 -7.62
N ARG A 19 -1.94 -4.36 -7.87
CA ARG A 19 -2.09 -5.59 -8.65
C ARG A 19 -3.27 -6.47 -8.21
N ASP A 20 -3.51 -6.58 -6.89
CA ASP A 20 -4.52 -7.49 -6.34
C ASP A 20 -5.93 -6.86 -6.23
N ILE A 21 -6.04 -5.53 -6.32
CA ILE A 21 -7.30 -4.78 -6.10
C ILE A 21 -7.79 -4.11 -7.40
N GLY A 22 -6.86 -3.75 -8.29
CA GLY A 22 -7.14 -2.89 -9.45
C GLY A 22 -7.00 -1.41 -9.12
N PHE A 23 -7.72 -0.57 -9.86
CA PHE A 23 -7.76 0.88 -9.63
C PHE A 23 -8.74 1.21 -8.50
N PHE A 24 -8.35 2.15 -7.64
CA PHE A 24 -9.19 2.63 -6.54
C PHE A 24 -8.90 4.11 -6.25
N GLU A 25 -9.89 4.81 -5.70
CA GLU A 25 -9.74 6.18 -5.23
C GLU A 25 -9.03 6.20 -3.88
N ARG A 26 -8.03 7.08 -3.73
CA ARG A 26 -7.24 7.21 -2.51
C ARG A 26 -7.85 8.29 -1.63
N GLU A 27 -8.39 7.88 -0.49
CA GLU A 27 -8.79 8.84 0.52
C GLU A 27 -7.56 9.42 1.26
N PRO A 28 -7.64 10.67 1.77
CA PRO A 28 -6.52 11.31 2.48
C PRO A 28 -6.10 10.60 3.77
N ASP A 29 -7.02 9.87 4.40
CA ASP A 29 -6.84 9.09 5.64
C ASP A 29 -6.33 7.67 5.40
N MET A 30 -6.23 7.22 4.14
CA MET A 30 -5.65 5.93 3.81
C MET A 30 -4.13 5.93 4.03
N VAL A 31 -3.65 4.92 4.75
CA VAL A 31 -2.24 4.67 5.03
C VAL A 31 -1.82 3.36 4.36
N PHE A 32 -0.70 3.40 3.66
CA PHE A 32 -0.09 2.22 3.03
C PHE A 32 1.07 1.74 3.88
N THR A 33 1.03 0.48 4.29
CA THR A 33 2.06 -0.14 5.12
C THR A 33 2.62 -1.39 4.43
N LEU A 34 3.90 -1.67 4.65
CA LEU A 34 4.47 -2.96 4.23
C LEU A 34 4.12 -3.98 5.31
N GLN A 35 3.53 -5.10 4.92
CA GLN A 35 3.27 -6.18 5.86
C GLN A 35 4.55 -7.01 6.04
N HIS A 36 5.14 -6.93 7.22
CA HIS A 36 6.30 -7.76 7.56
C HIS A 36 5.83 -9.12 8.07
N ASN A 37 6.50 -10.18 7.61
CA ASN A 37 6.30 -11.51 8.17
C ASN A 37 7.00 -11.62 9.53
N ARG A 38 6.62 -12.64 10.30
CA ARG A 38 7.31 -12.99 11.56
C ARG A 38 8.82 -13.17 11.31
N PRO A 39 9.66 -12.84 12.30
CA PRO A 39 11.10 -13.06 12.19
C PRO A 39 11.40 -14.52 11.84
N GLY A 40 12.32 -14.74 10.89
CA GLY A 40 12.67 -16.06 10.37
C GLY A 40 11.92 -16.51 9.11
N GLN A 41 10.90 -15.77 8.66
CA GLN A 41 10.21 -16.05 7.40
C GLN A 41 10.64 -15.10 6.27
N LYS A 42 10.58 -15.57 5.03
CA LYS A 42 10.87 -14.74 3.84
C LYS A 42 9.95 -13.52 3.88
N PRO A 43 10.49 -12.28 3.78
CA PRO A 43 9.69 -11.08 3.93
C PRO A 43 8.65 -11.01 2.81
N SER A 44 7.38 -11.05 3.21
CA SER A 44 6.26 -10.63 2.38
C SER A 44 6.47 -9.16 2.03
N ARG A 45 6.39 -8.80 0.74
CA ARG A 45 6.29 -7.41 0.31
C ARG A 45 4.85 -7.05 -0.04
N LEU A 46 3.90 -7.63 0.68
CA LEU A 46 2.49 -7.29 0.52
C LEU A 46 2.25 -5.90 1.10
N ILE A 47 1.51 -5.10 0.35
CA ILE A 47 1.07 -3.78 0.76
C ILE A 47 -0.27 -3.94 1.45
N ARG A 48 -0.34 -3.50 2.69
CA ARG A 48 -1.59 -3.40 3.44
C ARG A 48 -2.08 -1.96 3.36
N ILE A 49 -3.37 -1.80 3.06
CA ILE A 49 -4.05 -0.52 2.99
C ILE A 49 -4.95 -0.45 4.21
N GLU A 50 -4.74 0.55 5.05
CA GLU A 50 -5.47 0.74 6.30
C GLU A 50 -6.06 2.14 6.32
N ARG A 51 -7.25 2.29 6.89
CA ARG A 51 -7.75 3.62 7.25
C ARG A 51 -7.11 4.02 8.55
N ARG A 52 -6.66 5.27 8.65
CA ARG A 52 -6.24 5.83 9.94
C ARG A 52 -7.49 6.00 10.80
N GLU A 53 -7.74 5.07 11.73
CA GLU A 53 -8.69 5.32 12.81
C GLU A 53 -8.16 6.48 13.67
N LYS A 54 -9.03 7.45 13.98
CA LYS A 54 -8.76 8.62 14.81
C LYS A 54 -9.02 8.31 16.28
#